data_AF-A0A3B1A008-F1
#
_entry.id   AF-A0A3B1A008-F1
#
_cell.length_a   1.000
_cell.length_b   1.000
_cell.length_c   1.000
_cell.angle_alpha   90.00
_cell.angle_beta   90.00
_cell.angle_gamma   90.00
#
_symmetry.space_group_name_H-M   'P 1'
#
loop_
_entity.id
_entity.type
_entity.pdbx_description
1 polymer ?
#
loop_
_entity_poly.entity_id
_entity_poly.type
_entity_poly.pdbx_seq_one_letter_code
_entity_poly.pdbx_strand_id
1 'polypeptide(L)'
;MKNRQVLNNGMTLIELMIVIAILGIISAIAIPAYTGYVTSARAQECQQEVASLALAQEEFFLEQRTYFEGGSTGALETNSQGLWSPSEANVNNRNCSYVIVAGTTGIATSYQITATGINNLAGKGTIATKTKL
;
A
#
# COMPACT_ATOMS: atom_id res chain seq x y z
N MET A 1 -11.55 61.44 19.88
CA MET A 1 -11.57 60.33 18.91
C MET A 1 -10.13 59.97 18.58
N LYS A 2 -9.65 58.79 18.98
CA LYS A 2 -8.24 58.39 18.88
C LYS A 2 -8.05 57.66 17.55
N ASN A 3 -7.44 58.31 16.56
CA ASN A 3 -7.17 57.72 15.25
C ASN A 3 -6.16 56.58 15.40
N ARG A 4 -6.63 55.34 15.20
CA ARG A 4 -5.78 54.16 15.18
C ARG A 4 -5.03 54.12 13.85
N GLN A 5 -3.77 54.53 13.86
CA GLN A 5 -2.85 54.34 12.75
C GLN A 5 -2.63 52.83 12.57
N VAL A 6 -3.13 52.27 11.46
CA VAL A 6 -2.84 50.88 11.08
C VAL A 6 -1.45 50.88 10.45
N LEU A 7 -0.48 50.26 11.13
CA LEU A 7 0.86 50.03 10.59
C LEU A 7 0.76 49.03 9.44
N ASN A 8 0.79 49.52 8.20
CA ASN A 8 0.88 48.69 7.01
C ASN A 8 2.33 48.25 6.80
N ASN A 9 2.74 47.17 7.48
CA ASN A 9 4.02 46.52 7.25
C ASN A 9 3.88 45.55 6.06
N GLY A 10 4.33 45.98 4.88
CA GLY A 10 4.45 45.11 3.70
C GLY A 10 5.75 44.29 3.74
N MET A 11 5.69 43.03 3.29
CA MET A 11 6.88 42.22 3.03
C MET A 11 7.74 42.85 1.93
N THR A 12 9.06 42.79 2.08
CA THR A 12 9.98 43.28 1.05
C THR A 12 10.22 42.22 -0.02
N LEU A 13 10.49 42.64 -1.25
CA LEU A 13 10.85 41.73 -2.35
C LEU A 13 12.08 40.89 -2.02
N ILE A 14 13.07 41.49 -1.36
CA ILE A 14 14.31 40.79 -0.98
C ILE A 14 14.08 39.73 0.10
N GLU A 15 13.18 40.02 1.05
CA GLU A 15 12.79 39.07 2.10
C GLU A 15 12.10 37.84 1.48
N LEU A 16 11.21 38.05 0.51
CA LEU A 16 10.61 36.94 -0.24
C LEU A 16 11.67 36.16 -1.06
N MET A 17 12.63 36.85 -1.70
CA MET A 17 13.68 36.21 -2.51
C MET A 17 14.60 35.30 -1.69
N ILE A 18 14.97 35.69 -0.47
CA ILE A 18 15.80 34.85 0.41
C ILE A 18 14.99 33.64 0.90
N VAL A 19 13.72 33.82 1.23
CA VAL A 19 12.84 32.72 1.67
C VAL A 19 12.70 31.66 0.58
N ILE A 20 12.43 32.05 -0.66
CA ILE A 20 12.33 31.07 -1.76
C ILE A 20 13.68 30.40 -2.07
N ALA A 21 14.81 31.10 -1.88
CA ALA A 21 16.13 30.50 -2.06
C ALA A 21 16.39 29.39 -1.03
N ILE A 22 16.06 29.63 0.25
CA ILE A 22 16.19 28.62 1.30
C ILE A 22 15.21 27.46 1.08
N LEU A 23 13.96 27.74 0.73
CA LEU A 23 12.96 26.70 0.40
C LEU A 23 13.40 25.84 -0.78
N GLY A 24 14.05 26.44 -1.79
CA GLY A 24 14.63 25.71 -2.92
C GLY A 24 15.65 24.67 -2.46
N ILE A 25 16.59 25.05 -1.59
CA ILE A 25 17.62 24.15 -1.05
C ILE A 25 16.99 23.00 -0.26
N ILE A 26 16.04 23.30 0.63
CA ILE A 26 15.39 22.28 1.46
C ILE A 26 14.57 21.32 0.59
N SER A 27 13.80 21.84 -0.37
CA SER A 27 12.92 21.03 -1.22
C SER A 27 13.69 20.02 -2.08
N ALA A 28 14.89 20.39 -2.55
CA ALA A 28 15.75 19.51 -3.36
C ALA A 28 16.11 18.20 -2.64
N ILE A 29 16.26 18.23 -1.32
CA ILE A 29 16.59 17.05 -0.50
C ILE A 29 15.32 16.40 0.06
N ALA A 30 14.36 17.22 0.51
CA ALA A 30 13.16 16.75 1.18
C ALA A 30 12.24 15.93 0.26
N ILE A 31 12.07 16.34 -1.01
CA ILE A 31 11.17 15.66 -1.95
C ILE A 31 11.59 14.20 -2.22
N PRO A 32 12.83 13.91 -2.67
CA PRO A 32 13.23 12.52 -2.93
C PRO A 32 13.26 11.65 -1.66
N ALA A 33 13.60 12.23 -0.51
CA ALA A 33 13.54 11.51 0.76
C ALA A 33 12.09 11.13 1.14
N TYR A 34 11.16 12.07 0.99
CA TYR A 34 9.75 11.84 1.29
C TYR A 34 9.11 10.81 0.35
N THR A 35 9.40 10.85 -0.95
CA THR A 35 8.86 9.85 -1.89
C THR A 35 9.33 8.44 -1.57
N GLY A 36 10.60 8.26 -1.17
CA GLY A 36 11.11 6.97 -0.72
C GLY A 36 10.41 6.44 0.54
N TYR A 37 10.12 7.33 1.50
CA TYR A 37 9.34 6.98 2.69
C TYR A 37 7.93 6.50 2.33
N VAL A 38 7.22 7.25 1.47
CA VAL A 38 5.87 6.89 1.02
C VAL A 38 5.86 5.54 0.27
N THR A 39 6.83 5.28 -0.60
CA THR A 39 6.95 3.97 -1.27
C THR A 39 7.17 2.84 -0.27
N SER A 40 7.98 3.06 0.77
CA SER A 40 8.26 2.06 1.80
C SER A 40 7.02 1.79 2.66
N ALA A 41 6.27 2.83 3.02
CA ALA A 41 4.99 2.70 3.73
C ALA A 41 3.97 1.88 2.93
N ARG A 42 3.83 2.16 1.63
CA ARG A 42 2.96 1.38 0.73
C ARG A 42 3.39 -0.10 0.60
N ALA A 43 4.69 -0.37 0.62
CA ALA A 43 5.19 -1.76 0.64
C ALA A 43 4.80 -2.48 1.94
N GLN A 44 4.85 -1.78 3.08
CA GLN A 44 4.44 -2.33 4.38
C GLN A 44 2.92 -2.60 4.42
N GLU A 45 2.10 -1.73 3.85
CA GLU A 45 0.66 -1.98 3.69
C GLU A 45 0.42 -3.29 2.94
N CYS A 46 1.13 -3.53 1.83
CA CYS A 46 1.01 -4.80 1.11
C CYS A 46 1.43 -6.02 1.92
N GLN A 47 2.47 -5.89 2.76
CA GLN A 47 2.90 -6.97 3.66
C GLN A 47 1.81 -7.31 4.69
N GLN A 48 1.14 -6.28 5.24
CA GLN A 48 0.03 -6.46 6.16
C GLN A 48 -1.17 -7.14 5.47
N GLU A 49 -1.45 -6.79 4.22
CA GLU A 49 -2.50 -7.44 3.44
C GLU A 49 -2.19 -8.92 3.13
N VAL A 50 -0.93 -9.29 2.88
CA VAL A 50 -0.56 -10.71 2.78
C VAL A 50 -0.77 -11.45 4.10
N ALA A 51 -0.51 -10.78 5.22
CA ALA A 51 -0.75 -11.38 6.53
C ALA A 51 -2.25 -11.60 6.77
N SER A 52 -3.11 -10.64 6.40
CA SER A 52 -4.56 -10.80 6.52
C SER A 52 -5.13 -11.82 5.54
N LEU A 53 -4.63 -11.89 4.30
CA LEU A 53 -4.97 -12.95 3.34
C LEU A 53 -4.65 -14.33 3.88
N ALA A 54 -3.49 -14.49 4.53
CA ALA A 54 -3.12 -15.75 5.14
C ALA A 54 -4.06 -16.15 6.28
N LEU A 55 -4.53 -15.19 7.09
CA LEU A 55 -5.55 -15.47 8.10
C LEU A 55 -6.86 -15.93 7.46
N ALA A 56 -7.31 -15.25 6.39
CA ALA A 56 -8.49 -15.65 5.64
C ALA A 56 -8.37 -17.06 5.01
N GLN A 57 -7.16 -17.45 4.56
CA GLN A 57 -6.91 -18.83 4.13
C GLN A 57 -7.06 -19.84 5.27
N GLU A 58 -6.61 -19.52 6.48
CA GLU A 58 -6.82 -20.40 7.65
C GLU A 58 -8.30 -20.50 8.02
N GLU A 59 -9.04 -19.39 8.02
CA GLU A 59 -10.48 -19.38 8.26
C GLU A 59 -11.23 -20.23 7.21
N PHE A 60 -10.89 -20.05 5.94
CA PHE A 60 -11.43 -20.86 4.85
C PHE A 60 -11.14 -22.35 5.03
N PHE A 61 -9.94 -22.71 5.48
CA PHE A 61 -9.58 -24.09 5.76
C PHE A 61 -10.41 -24.69 6.91
N LEU A 62 -10.73 -23.91 7.95
CA LEU A 62 -11.58 -24.39 9.05
C LEU A 62 -13.00 -24.74 8.57
N GLU A 63 -13.51 -24.03 7.57
CA GLU A 63 -14.85 -24.26 7.02
C GLU A 63 -14.88 -25.35 5.94
N GLN A 64 -13.96 -25.27 4.97
CA GLN A 64 -13.99 -26.10 3.75
C GLN A 64 -13.03 -27.29 3.81
N ARG A 65 -12.17 -27.35 4.83
CA ARG A 65 -11.11 -28.37 5.00
C ARG A 65 -10.12 -28.44 3.85
N THR A 66 -10.02 -27.39 3.05
CA THR A 66 -9.06 -27.20 1.96
C THR A 66 -8.69 -25.74 1.90
N TYR A 67 -7.47 -25.41 1.49
CA TYR A 67 -7.12 -24.04 1.16
C TYR A 67 -7.73 -23.64 -0.17
N PHE A 68 -7.92 -22.34 -0.37
CA PHE A 68 -8.49 -21.82 -1.61
C PHE A 68 -7.44 -21.89 -2.73
N GLU A 69 -7.77 -22.63 -3.78
CA GLU A 69 -6.87 -22.90 -4.88
C GLU A 69 -6.97 -21.85 -5.99
N GLY A 70 -5.81 -21.38 -6.46
CA GLY A 70 -5.64 -20.83 -7.81
C GLY A 70 -6.54 -19.65 -8.15
N GLY A 71 -6.14 -18.45 -7.73
CA GLY A 71 -6.83 -17.23 -8.15
C GLY A 71 -6.06 -15.95 -7.84
N SER A 72 -6.46 -14.88 -8.54
CA SER A 72 -6.23 -13.52 -8.03
C SER A 72 -7.05 -13.34 -6.75
N THR A 73 -6.66 -12.42 -5.87
CA THR A 73 -7.36 -12.25 -4.59
C THR A 73 -8.84 -11.89 -4.69
N GLY A 74 -9.29 -11.31 -5.81
CA GLY A 74 -10.73 -11.11 -6.05
C GLY A 74 -11.54 -12.40 -6.11
N ALA A 75 -10.88 -13.53 -6.40
CA ALA A 75 -11.52 -14.84 -6.37
C ALA A 75 -11.78 -15.31 -4.93
N LEU A 76 -10.92 -14.95 -3.96
CA LEU A 76 -11.16 -15.23 -2.54
C LEU A 76 -12.33 -14.37 -2.04
N GLU A 77 -12.33 -13.06 -2.34
CA GLU A 77 -13.44 -12.14 -2.01
C GLU A 77 -14.81 -12.68 -2.48
N THR A 78 -14.88 -13.24 -3.70
CA THR A 78 -16.15 -13.67 -4.30
C THR A 78 -16.53 -15.11 -3.96
N ASN A 79 -15.60 -16.07 -4.10
CA ASN A 79 -15.91 -17.50 -3.94
C ASN A 79 -15.90 -17.96 -2.49
N SER A 80 -15.20 -17.24 -1.61
CA SER A 80 -15.21 -17.50 -0.17
C SER A 80 -16.11 -16.55 0.62
N GLN A 81 -17.15 -15.99 -0.02
CA GLN A 81 -18.17 -15.18 0.66
C GLN A 81 -17.61 -13.95 1.41
N GLY A 82 -16.53 -13.35 0.92
CA GLY A 82 -15.98 -12.12 1.49
C GLY A 82 -15.12 -12.30 2.75
N LEU A 83 -14.54 -13.48 3.00
CA LEU A 83 -13.59 -13.70 4.11
C LEU A 83 -12.38 -12.75 4.12
N TRP A 84 -12.10 -12.10 2.99
CA TRP A 84 -11.10 -11.05 2.92
C TRP A 84 -11.56 -9.93 2.00
N SER A 85 -11.07 -8.73 2.25
CA SER A 85 -11.11 -7.60 1.32
C SER A 85 -9.81 -6.79 1.42
N PRO A 86 -9.32 -6.23 0.30
CA PRO A 86 -8.16 -5.34 0.30
C PRO A 86 -8.54 -3.99 0.89
N SER A 87 -7.54 -3.26 1.37
CA SER A 87 -7.74 -1.87 1.81
C SER A 87 -8.24 -0.95 0.69
N GLU A 88 -7.89 -1.28 -0.56
CA GLU A 88 -8.30 -0.55 -1.75
C GLU A 88 -9.13 -1.45 -2.68
N ALA A 89 -10.43 -1.15 -2.79
CA ALA A 89 -11.36 -1.93 -3.59
C ALA A 89 -11.04 -1.83 -5.09
N ASN A 90 -10.60 -0.65 -5.57
CA ASN A 90 -10.29 -0.45 -6.98
C ASN A 90 -8.91 -1.01 -7.33
N VAL A 91 -8.88 -2.12 -8.06
CA VAL A 91 -7.64 -2.80 -8.52
C VAL A 91 -6.66 -1.87 -9.22
N ASN A 92 -7.14 -0.81 -9.88
CA ASN A 92 -6.28 0.16 -10.58
C ASN A 92 -5.57 1.13 -9.63
N ASN A 93 -6.09 1.33 -8.41
CA ASN A 93 -5.48 2.18 -7.39
C ASN A 93 -4.64 1.40 -6.37
N ARG A 94 -4.72 0.06 -6.39
CA ARG A 94 -3.93 -0.81 -5.52
C ARG A 94 -2.44 -0.61 -5.76
N ASN A 95 -1.67 -0.84 -4.71
CA ASN A 95 -0.21 -0.74 -4.73
C ASN A 95 0.46 -2.11 -4.90
N CYS A 96 -0.28 -3.19 -4.65
CA CYS A 96 0.14 -4.56 -4.93
C CYS A 96 -0.98 -5.39 -5.58
N SER A 97 -0.58 -6.31 -6.44
CA SER A 97 -1.39 -7.41 -6.93
C SER A 97 -1.05 -8.65 -6.11
N TYR A 98 -2.06 -9.47 -5.82
CA TYR A 98 -1.92 -10.64 -4.96
C TYR A 98 -2.38 -11.89 -5.70
N VAL A 99 -1.55 -12.92 -5.66
CA VAL A 99 -1.82 -14.21 -6.27
C VAL A 99 -1.70 -15.29 -5.20
N ILE A 100 -2.67 -16.20 -5.19
CA ILE A 100 -2.70 -17.35 -4.28
C ILE A 100 -2.52 -18.60 -5.13
N VAL A 101 -1.50 -19.39 -4.78
CA VAL A 101 -1.23 -20.69 -5.38
C VAL A 101 -1.36 -21.74 -4.28
N ALA A 102 -2.32 -22.65 -4.41
CA ALA A 102 -2.47 -23.78 -3.49
C ALA A 102 -2.24 -25.09 -4.25
N GLY A 103 -2.11 -26.20 -3.50
CA GLY A 103 -1.92 -27.52 -4.11
C GLY A 103 -3.07 -27.89 -5.06
N THR A 104 -2.74 -28.34 -6.27
CA THR A 104 -3.70 -28.47 -7.38
C THR A 104 -4.35 -29.85 -7.53
N THR A 105 -4.26 -30.69 -6.51
CA THR A 105 -4.78 -32.07 -6.56
C THR A 105 -5.41 -32.45 -5.24
N GLY A 106 -6.73 -32.62 -5.25
CA GLY A 106 -7.50 -33.01 -4.07
C GLY A 106 -7.61 -31.89 -3.05
N ILE A 107 -7.48 -32.23 -1.77
CA ILE A 107 -7.55 -31.28 -0.67
C ILE A 107 -6.23 -30.50 -0.60
N ALA A 108 -6.27 -29.20 -0.89
CA ALA A 108 -5.12 -28.33 -0.77
C ALA A 108 -4.77 -28.16 0.71
N THR A 109 -3.62 -28.68 1.12
CA THR A 109 -3.07 -28.59 2.48
C THR A 109 -1.92 -27.59 2.61
N SER A 110 -1.50 -27.00 1.49
CA SER A 110 -0.45 -26.01 1.41
C SER A 110 -0.89 -24.85 0.51
N TYR A 111 -0.43 -23.64 0.80
CA TYR A 111 -0.63 -22.48 -0.07
C TYR A 111 0.58 -21.55 -0.06
N GLN A 112 0.70 -20.75 -1.11
CA GLN A 112 1.61 -19.63 -1.22
C GLN A 112 0.85 -18.39 -1.69
N ILE A 113 0.90 -17.33 -0.90
CA ILE A 113 0.44 -16.00 -1.27
C ILE A 113 1.64 -15.19 -1.72
N THR A 114 1.54 -14.55 -2.88
CA THR A 114 2.57 -13.67 -3.43
C THR A 114 1.97 -12.30 -3.71
N ALA A 115 2.55 -11.26 -3.11
CA ALA A 115 2.26 -9.87 -3.41
C ALA A 115 3.33 -9.29 -4.34
N THR A 116 2.90 -8.75 -5.48
CA THR A 116 3.76 -8.12 -6.48
C THR A 116 3.41 -6.65 -6.58
N GLY A 117 4.42 -5.77 -6.50
CA GLY A 117 4.25 -4.33 -6.58
C GLY A 117 3.71 -3.89 -7.95
N ILE A 118 2.68 -3.06 -7.93
CA ILE A 118 2.06 -2.41 -9.10
C ILE A 118 1.97 -0.90 -8.86
N ASN A 119 1.60 -0.13 -9.88
CA ASN A 119 1.43 1.33 -9.79
C ASN A 119 2.64 2.03 -9.15
N ASN A 120 2.48 2.59 -7.95
CA ASN A 120 3.54 3.30 -7.23
C ASN A 120 4.68 2.40 -6.71
N LEU A 121 4.48 1.09 -6.75
CA LEU A 121 5.50 0.07 -6.47
C LEU A 121 5.86 -0.73 -7.73
N ALA A 122 5.45 -0.27 -8.91
CA ALA A 122 5.87 -0.88 -10.16
C ALA A 122 7.40 -0.93 -10.23
N GLY A 123 7.94 -2.08 -10.62
CA GLY A 123 9.39 -2.32 -10.69
C GLY A 123 10.05 -2.74 -9.37
N LYS A 124 9.32 -2.76 -8.23
CA LYS A 124 9.83 -3.35 -6.97
C LYS A 124 9.75 -4.88 -6.94
N GLY A 125 9.02 -5.49 -7.87
CA GLY A 125 8.87 -6.95 -7.96
C GLY A 125 8.04 -7.52 -6.82
N THR A 126 8.42 -8.69 -6.33
CA THR A 126 7.73 -9.34 -5.20
C THR A 126 8.02 -8.59 -3.90
N ILE A 127 6.97 -8.08 -3.28
CA ILE A 127 7.03 -7.32 -2.02
C ILE A 127 6.95 -8.24 -0.81
N ALA A 128 6.14 -9.28 -0.92
CA ALA A 128 5.89 -10.23 0.16
C ALA A 128 5.50 -11.59 -0.39
N THR A 129 5.95 -12.63 0.28
CA THR A 129 5.51 -14.00 0.04
C THR A 129 5.25 -14.65 1.39
N LYS A 130 4.13 -15.37 1.49
CA LYS A 130 3.80 -16.17 2.66
C LYS A 130 3.39 -17.55 2.22
N THR A 131 4.08 -18.55 2.75
CA THR A 131 3.88 -19.96 2.40
C THR A 131 3.50 -20.74 3.64
N LYS A 132 2.49 -21.59 3.49
CA LYS A 132 2.09 -22.64 4.41
C LYS A 132 2.44 -23.97 3.74
N LEU A 133 3.26 -24.77 4.41
CA LEU A 133 3.66 -26.12 3.98
C LEU A 133 2.62 -27.16 4.38
#